data_AF-A0A2V7VVE1-F1
#
_entry.id   AF-A0A2V7VVE1-F1
#
_cell.length_a   1.000
_cell.length_b   1.000
_cell.length_c   1.000
_cell.angle_alpha   90.00
_cell.angle_beta   90.00
_cell.angle_gamma   90.00
#
_symmetry.space_group_name_H-M   'P 1'
#
loop_
_entity.id
_entity.type
_entity.pdbx_description
1 polymer ?
#
loop_
_entity_poly.entity_id
_entity_poly.type
_entity_poly.pdbx_seq_one_letter_code
_entity_poly.pdbx_strand_id
1 'polypeptide(L)'
;MRLVRWGTPGKSDHYPPLRKQWGFLGPALVLGAAALGLLLLSWVVGFRTPVAPGAVIGQHATIEARCEECHTSRAGVSDVRCQRCHDPAGAGRLNNAAHVLFGSGDPKKAAAAPRVDCARCHIDHRGRTAAITRVDEGHCSQCHFRSFSTHPQFKVLRDHSTEAPGIEFPHEKHVAEFAKQGVGEKDSCLKCHEPSGQARDLEPISFERHCASCHAKEGSVGMVEPIPQAELIAPDALAAQGQVNFRLGEFETSRGRINKTFVRHKDDWVLANLRKMRRDVDPEGFAVERGALLARESQLRRKLALSAPLAGLDLPGLQGREAALDSEIKGAEARIGAQAGAADPPAGLARLEEVLSAVGRSGDAAAKAEAARLQSEVEALRGAPAVPAVLPAEDVEARKKELLALLDAVEGVDRRLLAFNPGEVGVEMLTRVRDQRLAERVRVRDEISLRQAGVASPVAALLAAEQRAIRDALATTQRRLREIGEIAPGTPALAGEAKAARLQALGVLTAACQKCHVLDGPEMLPVRPASPVLVRATFVHAPHLLQADCARCHAGVEKGKQATELNFKGVESCQECHRPRSVRQDCQSCHRYHPRAMP
;
A
#
# COMPACT_ATOMS: atom_id res chain seq x y z
N MET A 1 -56.38 -14.52 15.63
CA MET A 1 -55.84 -14.83 16.98
C MET A 1 -55.77 -13.54 17.79
N ARG A 2 -56.08 -13.62 19.09
CA ARG A 2 -56.61 -12.56 19.97
C ARG A 2 -55.69 -11.35 20.19
N LEU A 3 -56.32 -10.17 20.21
CA LEU A 3 -55.79 -8.89 20.74
C LEU A 3 -55.64 -8.97 22.27
N VAL A 4 -54.48 -8.60 22.80
CA VAL A 4 -54.25 -8.47 24.25
C VAL A 4 -54.36 -7.00 24.64
N ARG A 5 -55.32 -6.69 25.53
CA ARG A 5 -55.45 -5.39 26.20
C ARG A 5 -54.52 -5.34 27.40
N TRP A 6 -53.76 -4.25 27.53
CA TRP A 6 -53.00 -3.93 28.74
C TRP A 6 -53.93 -3.34 29.80
N GLY A 7 -54.10 -4.03 30.92
CA GLY A 7 -54.78 -3.54 32.12
C GLY A 7 -53.77 -3.04 33.15
N THR A 8 -54.12 -1.93 33.81
CA THR A 8 -53.39 -1.35 34.95
C THR A 8 -53.42 -2.28 36.18
N PRO A 9 -52.31 -2.45 36.92
CA PRO A 9 -52.33 -3.20 38.17
C PRO A 9 -53.03 -2.38 39.27
N GLY A 10 -54.11 -2.92 39.82
CA GLY A 10 -54.77 -2.40 41.02
C GLY A 10 -53.87 -2.54 42.25
N LYS A 11 -53.96 -1.56 43.15
CA LYS A 11 -53.29 -1.52 44.45
C LYS A 11 -53.66 -2.75 45.28
N SER A 12 -52.67 -3.52 45.70
CA SER A 12 -52.81 -4.44 46.84
C SER A 12 -52.37 -3.70 48.11
N ASP A 13 -53.32 -3.33 48.95
CA ASP A 13 -53.06 -3.07 50.36
C ASP A 13 -52.56 -4.39 50.97
N HIS A 14 -51.39 -4.40 51.60
CA HIS A 14 -50.85 -5.34 52.62
C HIS A 14 -49.31 -5.33 52.54
N TYR A 15 -48.66 -4.32 53.11
CA TYR A 15 -47.23 -4.38 53.44
C TYR A 15 -47.08 -4.85 54.90
N PRO A 16 -46.29 -5.91 55.19
CA PRO A 16 -45.97 -6.26 56.57
C PRO A 16 -45.01 -5.21 57.17
N PRO A 17 -45.10 -4.90 58.48
CA PRO A 17 -44.28 -3.86 59.07
C PRO A 17 -42.81 -4.28 59.13
N LEU A 18 -41.93 -3.42 58.60
CA LEU A 18 -40.48 -3.51 58.73
C LEU A 18 -40.06 -3.32 60.20
N ARG A 19 -40.07 -4.38 60.99
CA ARG A 19 -39.50 -4.39 62.35
C ARG A 19 -38.19 -5.18 62.35
N LYS A 20 -37.08 -4.47 62.64
CA LYS A 20 -35.65 -4.87 62.76
C LYS A 20 -34.77 -4.75 61.51
N GLN A 21 -34.48 -3.51 61.10
CA GLN A 21 -33.41 -3.19 60.13
C GLN A 21 -31.97 -3.41 60.65
N TRP A 22 -31.79 -3.76 61.93
CA TRP A 22 -30.46 -3.88 62.56
C TRP A 22 -29.98 -5.34 62.73
N GLY A 23 -30.81 -6.33 62.41
CA GLY A 23 -30.45 -7.76 62.54
C GLY A 23 -29.44 -8.25 61.48
N PHE A 24 -29.33 -7.57 60.34
CA PHE A 24 -28.45 -7.95 59.23
C PHE A 24 -27.13 -7.17 59.20
N LEU A 25 -27.02 -6.07 59.94
CA LEU A 25 -25.82 -5.22 59.98
C LEU A 25 -24.64 -5.90 60.69
N GLY A 26 -24.90 -6.58 61.81
CA GLY A 26 -23.87 -7.34 62.53
C GLY A 26 -23.25 -8.47 61.69
N PRO A 27 -24.06 -9.40 61.13
CA PRO A 27 -23.56 -10.46 60.26
C PRO A 27 -22.84 -9.93 59.01
N ALA A 28 -23.35 -8.85 58.40
CA ALA A 28 -22.71 -8.24 57.23
C ALA A 28 -21.34 -7.63 57.55
N LEU A 29 -21.18 -6.99 58.71
CA LEU A 29 -19.89 -6.45 59.15
C LEU A 29 -18.88 -7.55 59.46
N VAL A 30 -19.31 -8.65 60.08
CA VAL A 30 -18.45 -9.81 60.37
C VAL A 30 -18.00 -10.49 59.08
N LEU A 31 -18.92 -10.70 58.13
CA LEU A 31 -18.58 -11.25 56.81
C LEU A 31 -17.65 -10.31 56.01
N GLY A 32 -17.88 -9.00 56.08
CA GLY A 32 -17.01 -8.01 55.46
C GLY A 32 -15.61 -8.00 56.05
N ALA A 33 -15.48 -8.04 57.38
CA ALA A 33 -14.19 -8.09 58.07
C ALA A 33 -13.45 -9.41 57.81
N ALA A 34 -14.16 -10.54 57.77
CA ALA A 34 -13.57 -11.84 57.43
C ALA A 34 -13.06 -11.87 55.98
N ALA A 35 -13.82 -11.32 55.03
CA ALA A 35 -13.41 -11.20 53.63
C ALA A 35 -12.18 -10.28 53.48
N LEU A 36 -12.15 -9.15 54.19
CA LEU A 36 -11.01 -8.24 54.19
C LEU A 36 -9.76 -8.89 54.82
N GLY A 37 -9.92 -9.62 55.92
CA GLY A 37 -8.85 -10.39 56.56
C GLY A 37 -8.27 -11.47 55.64
N LEU A 38 -9.12 -12.20 54.90
CA LEU A 38 -8.71 -13.17 53.89
C LEU A 38 -7.94 -12.53 52.72
N LEU A 39 -8.38 -11.35 52.26
CA LEU A 39 -7.70 -10.58 51.22
C LEU A 39 -6.33 -10.04 51.69
N LEU A 40 -6.23 -9.58 52.94
CA LEU A 40 -4.96 -9.15 53.52
C LEU A 40 -4.01 -10.33 53.74
N LEU A 41 -4.52 -11.47 54.20
CA LEU A 41 -3.74 -12.68 54.39
C LEU A 41 -3.21 -13.23 53.06
N SER A 42 -4.03 -13.26 52.01
CA SER A 42 -3.58 -13.69 50.68
C SER A 42 -2.54 -12.73 50.09
N TRP A 43 -2.65 -11.43 50.35
CA TRP A 43 -1.64 -10.43 49.98
C TRP A 43 -0.30 -10.65 50.71
N VAL A 44 -0.32 -10.93 52.02
CA VAL A 44 0.88 -11.21 52.83
C VAL A 44 1.54 -12.54 52.45
N VAL A 45 0.75 -13.56 52.12
CA VAL A 45 1.23 -14.91 51.71
C VAL A 45 1.71 -14.93 50.24
N GLY A 46 1.65 -13.80 49.52
CA GLY A 46 2.20 -13.68 48.18
C GLY A 46 1.32 -14.26 47.07
N PHE A 47 0.03 -14.52 47.35
CA PHE A 47 -0.97 -14.82 46.33
C PHE A 47 -1.24 -13.55 45.51
N ARG A 48 -0.34 -13.27 44.55
CA ARG A 48 -0.42 -12.13 43.64
C ARG A 48 -1.24 -12.39 42.39
N THR A 49 -1.87 -13.55 42.25
CA THR A 49 -2.71 -13.86 41.09
C THR A 49 -3.92 -12.91 41.09
N PRO A 50 -4.00 -11.91 40.19
CA PRO A 50 -5.28 -11.28 39.92
C PRO A 50 -6.19 -12.37 39.35
N VAL A 51 -7.52 -12.21 39.50
CA VAL A 51 -8.55 -13.05 38.87
C VAL A 51 -8.07 -13.52 37.50
N ALA A 52 -7.69 -14.80 37.40
CA ALA A 52 -6.91 -15.28 36.27
C ALA A 52 -7.80 -15.26 35.02
N PRO A 53 -7.50 -14.42 34.01
CA PRO A 53 -8.06 -14.64 32.68
C PRO A 53 -7.51 -16.02 32.25
N GLY A 54 -8.34 -16.86 31.63
CA GLY A 54 -8.01 -18.28 31.38
C GLY A 54 -6.65 -18.52 30.70
N ALA A 55 -6.23 -19.78 30.56
CA ALA A 55 -4.93 -20.11 29.97
C ALA A 55 -4.67 -19.36 28.63
N VAL A 56 -3.43 -18.95 28.41
CA VAL A 56 -2.98 -18.37 27.14
C VAL A 56 -3.18 -19.36 25.99
N ILE A 57 -3.21 -18.87 24.75
CA ILE A 57 -3.28 -19.75 23.58
C ILE A 57 -2.09 -20.71 23.53
N GLY A 58 -2.24 -21.85 22.86
CA GLY A 58 -1.19 -22.87 22.77
C GLY A 58 0.14 -22.32 22.20
N GLN A 59 0.08 -21.40 21.24
CA GLN A 59 1.28 -20.81 20.61
C GLN A 59 2.10 -19.94 21.56
N HIS A 60 1.48 -19.37 22.60
CA HIS A 60 2.16 -18.56 23.62
C HIS A 60 2.43 -19.33 24.92
N ALA A 61 2.17 -20.65 24.96
CA ALA A 61 2.34 -21.46 26.15
C ALA A 61 3.77 -21.42 26.72
N THR A 62 4.78 -21.26 25.87
CA THR A 62 6.21 -21.22 26.25
C THR A 62 6.61 -19.94 26.98
N ILE A 63 5.79 -18.89 26.93
CA ILE A 63 6.05 -17.60 27.58
C ILE A 63 5.05 -17.28 28.70
N GLU A 64 4.04 -18.13 28.93
CA GLU A 64 2.98 -17.92 29.93
C GLU A 64 3.49 -17.65 31.35
N ALA A 65 4.58 -18.31 31.72
CA ALA A 65 5.18 -18.18 33.05
C ALA A 65 5.91 -16.84 33.27
N ARG A 66 6.10 -16.04 32.22
CA ARG A 66 6.82 -14.76 32.23
C ARG A 66 5.87 -13.64 31.85
N CYS A 67 4.98 -13.28 32.78
CA CYS A 67 3.89 -12.34 32.54
C CYS A 67 4.39 -10.98 32.03
N GLU A 68 5.59 -10.57 32.46
CA GLU A 68 6.30 -9.35 32.08
C GLU A 68 6.67 -9.26 30.59
N GLU A 69 6.68 -10.39 29.87
CA GLU A 69 6.84 -10.41 28.40
C GLU A 69 5.66 -9.69 27.71
N CYS A 70 4.48 -9.67 28.34
CA CYS A 70 3.25 -9.09 27.78
C CYS A 70 2.67 -7.96 28.64
N HIS A 71 2.82 -8.01 29.96
CA HIS A 71 2.18 -7.10 30.90
C HIS A 71 3.19 -6.16 31.56
N THR A 72 2.89 -4.87 31.51
CA THR A 72 3.56 -3.87 32.33
C THR A 72 2.81 -3.73 33.66
N SER A 73 3.55 -3.74 34.77
CA SER A 73 2.98 -3.56 36.11
C SER A 73 2.10 -2.31 36.17
N ARG A 74 0.84 -2.48 36.59
CA ARG A 74 -0.21 -1.43 36.70
C ARG A 74 -0.64 -0.74 35.40
N ALA A 75 -0.07 -1.09 34.25
CA ALA A 75 -0.37 -0.47 32.95
C ALA A 75 -1.00 -1.42 31.92
N GLY A 76 -1.18 -2.70 32.27
CA GLY A 76 -1.82 -3.68 31.39
C GLY A 76 -0.91 -4.15 30.24
N VAL A 77 -1.52 -4.53 29.12
CA VAL A 77 -0.80 -4.98 27.90
C VAL A 77 -0.67 -3.80 26.94
N SER A 78 0.53 -3.56 26.43
CA SER A 78 0.80 -2.52 25.42
C SER A 78 1.18 -3.14 24.08
N ASP A 79 0.84 -2.46 22.98
CA ASP A 79 1.09 -2.95 21.61
C ASP A 79 2.56 -3.26 21.32
N VAL A 80 3.48 -2.51 21.92
CA VAL A 80 4.92 -2.71 21.71
C VAL A 80 5.39 -4.08 22.21
N ARG A 81 4.71 -4.67 23.20
CA ARG A 81 4.97 -6.02 23.71
C ARG A 81 4.66 -7.08 22.64
N CYS A 82 3.51 -6.94 21.98
CA CYS A 82 3.13 -7.81 20.87
C CYS A 82 4.06 -7.63 19.66
N GLN A 83 4.40 -6.38 19.33
CA GLN A 83 5.23 -6.03 18.19
C GLN A 83 6.66 -6.55 18.30
N ARG A 84 7.18 -6.73 19.52
CA ARG A 84 8.50 -7.31 19.77
C ARG A 84 8.72 -8.65 19.04
N CYS A 85 7.69 -9.51 19.00
CA CYS A 85 7.74 -10.80 18.31
C CYS A 85 7.01 -10.79 16.97
N HIS A 86 5.94 -10.00 16.81
CA HIS A 86 5.09 -10.04 15.60
C HIS A 86 5.39 -8.94 14.56
N ASP A 87 6.10 -7.87 14.95
CA ASP A 87 6.60 -6.78 14.08
C ASP A 87 8.04 -6.38 14.48
N PRO A 88 9.00 -7.33 14.55
CA PRO A 88 10.35 -7.08 15.09
C PRO A 88 11.14 -6.03 14.29
N ALA A 89 10.83 -5.85 13.00
CA ALA A 89 11.42 -4.83 12.14
C ALA A 89 10.82 -3.42 12.34
N GLY A 90 9.76 -3.29 13.13
CA GLY A 90 9.04 -2.04 13.29
C GLY A 90 8.39 -1.51 12.02
N ALA A 91 8.05 -2.40 11.08
CA ALA A 91 7.45 -2.04 9.81
C ALA A 91 6.04 -1.44 9.97
N GLY A 92 5.44 -1.56 11.17
CA GLY A 92 4.11 -1.05 11.45
C GLY A 92 3.03 -1.83 10.71
N ARG A 93 3.36 -3.01 10.17
CA ARG A 93 2.48 -3.79 9.28
C ARG A 93 1.24 -4.36 9.96
N LEU A 94 1.24 -4.40 11.29
CA LEU A 94 0.17 -4.96 12.12
C LEU A 94 -0.60 -3.89 12.91
N ASN A 95 -0.23 -2.61 12.82
CA ASN A 95 -0.96 -1.55 13.51
C ASN A 95 -2.27 -1.22 12.79
N ASN A 96 -3.15 -0.45 13.44
CA ASN A 96 -4.44 -0.10 12.86
C ASN A 96 -4.32 0.71 11.55
N ALA A 97 -3.31 1.56 11.41
CA ALA A 97 -3.08 2.28 10.15
C ALA A 97 -2.77 1.32 8.99
N ALA A 98 -1.96 0.29 9.23
CA ALA A 98 -1.71 -0.78 8.26
C ALA A 98 -2.94 -1.67 8.04
N HIS A 99 -3.80 -1.87 9.05
CA HIS A 99 -5.09 -2.54 8.87
C HIS A 99 -6.02 -1.73 7.99
N VAL A 100 -6.09 -0.40 8.17
CA VAL A 100 -6.90 0.50 7.35
C VAL A 100 -6.34 0.61 5.94
N LEU A 101 -5.03 0.79 5.76
CA LEU A 101 -4.39 0.73 4.44
C LEU A 101 -4.65 -0.62 3.76
N PHE A 102 -4.48 -1.67 4.57
CA PHE A 102 -5.00 -3.02 4.46
C PHE A 102 -6.31 -3.04 3.68
N GLY A 103 -7.34 -2.53 4.35
CA GLY A 103 -8.76 -2.58 4.01
C GLY A 103 -9.25 -1.55 2.98
N SER A 104 -8.58 -0.42 2.81
CA SER A 104 -9.04 0.68 1.96
C SER A 104 -8.22 0.88 0.70
N GLY A 105 -6.94 0.49 0.70
CA GLY A 105 -5.98 0.88 -0.33
C GLY A 105 -5.66 2.39 -0.33
N ASP A 106 -6.18 3.14 0.64
CA ASP A 106 -6.13 4.59 0.69
C ASP A 106 -5.14 5.06 1.79
N PRO A 107 -3.98 5.62 1.39
CA PRO A 107 -2.98 6.13 2.33
C PRO A 107 -3.47 7.26 3.22
N LYS A 108 -4.43 8.09 2.75
CA LYS A 108 -4.98 9.20 3.55
C LYS A 108 -5.85 8.66 4.67
N LYS A 109 -6.71 7.68 4.38
CA LYS A 109 -7.51 6.99 5.41
C LYS A 109 -6.63 6.25 6.42
N ALA A 110 -5.55 5.62 5.94
CA ALA A 110 -4.59 4.95 6.81
C ALA A 110 -3.88 5.93 7.74
N ALA A 111 -3.46 7.08 7.23
CA ALA A 111 -2.82 8.13 8.02
C ALA A 111 -3.77 8.74 9.07
N ALA A 112 -5.07 8.83 8.77
CA ALA A 112 -6.10 9.31 9.68
C ALA A 112 -6.63 8.24 10.65
N ALA A 113 -6.15 6.99 10.57
CA ALA A 113 -6.66 5.90 11.38
C ALA A 113 -6.30 6.11 12.87
N PRO A 114 -7.26 5.99 13.80
CA PRO A 114 -6.97 6.09 15.22
C PRO A 114 -6.09 4.92 15.67
N ARG A 115 -5.36 5.08 16.78
CA ARG A 115 -4.67 3.94 17.41
C ARG A 115 -5.70 2.97 17.98
N VAL A 116 -5.47 1.68 17.76
CA VAL A 116 -6.30 0.60 18.29
C VAL A 116 -5.37 -0.45 18.84
N ASP A 117 -5.53 -0.77 20.12
CA ASP A 117 -4.71 -1.76 20.81
C ASP A 117 -4.99 -3.17 20.26
N CYS A 118 -3.94 -3.97 20.11
CA CYS A 118 -4.01 -5.33 19.57
C CYS A 118 -5.05 -6.18 20.32
N ALA A 119 -5.06 -6.07 21.65
CA ALA A 119 -5.90 -6.83 22.56
C ALA A 119 -7.41 -6.51 22.43
N ARG A 120 -7.78 -5.43 21.74
CA ARG A 120 -9.20 -5.12 21.47
C ARG A 120 -9.87 -6.20 20.62
N CYS A 121 -9.11 -6.84 19.74
CA CYS A 121 -9.59 -7.89 18.84
C CYS A 121 -8.89 -9.23 19.08
N HIS A 122 -7.58 -9.19 19.33
CA HIS A 122 -6.73 -10.36 19.52
C HIS A 122 -6.60 -10.68 21.02
N ILE A 123 -7.55 -11.46 21.54
CA ILE A 123 -7.59 -11.84 22.95
C ILE A 123 -6.91 -13.20 23.14
N ASP A 124 -5.85 -13.22 23.96
CA ASP A 124 -5.00 -14.39 24.14
C ASP A 124 -5.52 -15.40 25.17
N HIS A 125 -6.02 -14.90 26.30
CA HIS A 125 -6.52 -15.70 27.44
C HIS A 125 -7.86 -16.42 27.19
N ARG A 126 -8.08 -16.92 25.97
CA ARG A 126 -9.28 -17.67 25.55
C ARG A 126 -9.08 -19.19 25.62
N GLY A 127 -7.96 -19.65 26.18
CA GLY A 127 -7.64 -21.07 26.34
C GLY A 127 -6.74 -21.62 25.23
N ARG A 128 -6.11 -22.76 25.52
CA ARG A 128 -5.07 -23.39 24.68
C ARG A 128 -5.48 -23.65 23.23
N THR A 129 -6.75 -23.96 23.00
CA THR A 129 -7.29 -24.31 21.69
C THR A 129 -7.84 -23.10 20.93
N ALA A 130 -7.88 -21.92 21.55
CA ALA A 130 -8.33 -20.71 20.89
C ALA A 130 -7.30 -20.26 19.85
N ALA A 131 -7.80 -19.80 18.70
CA ALA A 131 -6.97 -19.19 17.67
C ALA A 131 -7.06 -17.67 17.82
N ILE A 132 -5.98 -17.03 18.27
CA ILE A 132 -5.90 -15.56 18.41
C ILE A 132 -6.14 -14.82 17.09
N THR A 133 -5.88 -15.50 15.97
CA THR A 133 -6.14 -14.98 14.61
C THR A 133 -7.61 -15.01 14.22
N ARG A 134 -8.49 -15.66 15.00
CA ARG A 134 -9.93 -15.70 14.75
C ARG A 134 -10.65 -14.71 15.68
N VAL A 135 -11.26 -13.68 15.09
CA VAL A 135 -11.92 -12.57 15.79
C VAL A 135 -13.42 -12.61 15.53
N ASP A 136 -14.26 -12.49 16.56
CA ASP A 136 -15.72 -12.50 16.36
C ASP A 136 -16.20 -11.32 15.49
N GLU A 137 -17.21 -11.56 14.62
CA GLU A 137 -17.77 -10.55 13.71
C GLU A 137 -18.23 -9.27 14.41
N GLY A 138 -18.70 -9.37 15.65
CA GLY A 138 -19.11 -8.23 16.46
C GLY A 138 -17.96 -7.25 16.76
N HIS A 139 -16.70 -7.66 16.66
CA HIS A 139 -15.56 -6.75 16.77
C HIS A 139 -15.30 -6.01 15.44
N CYS A 140 -15.60 -6.64 14.30
CA CYS A 140 -15.41 -6.05 12.97
C CYS A 140 -16.45 -4.96 12.67
N SER A 141 -17.72 -5.22 13.03
CA SER A 141 -18.84 -4.33 12.74
C SER A 141 -18.83 -3.02 13.55
N GLN A 142 -17.97 -2.91 14.57
CA GLN A 142 -17.75 -1.66 15.31
C GLN A 142 -17.17 -0.55 14.44
N CYS A 143 -16.45 -0.88 13.36
CA CYS A 143 -15.76 0.11 12.51
C CYS A 143 -16.05 0.00 11.00
N HIS A 144 -16.29 -1.18 10.43
CA HIS A 144 -16.27 -1.35 8.96
C HIS A 144 -17.52 -0.88 8.21
N PHE A 145 -18.72 -1.40 8.52
CA PHE A 145 -20.00 -0.96 7.92
C PHE A 145 -21.19 -1.65 8.63
N ARG A 146 -22.41 -1.11 8.46
CA ARG A 146 -23.63 -1.59 9.14
C ARG A 146 -24.43 -2.65 8.36
N SER A 147 -24.23 -2.80 7.04
CA SER A 147 -24.96 -3.76 6.18
C SER A 147 -24.16 -4.22 4.94
N PHE A 148 -24.39 -5.45 4.48
CA PHE A 148 -23.77 -6.03 3.28
C PHE A 148 -24.10 -5.32 1.97
N SER A 149 -25.24 -4.62 1.88
CA SER A 149 -25.64 -3.93 0.64
C SER A 149 -24.66 -2.82 0.23
N THR A 150 -23.97 -2.20 1.19
CA THR A 150 -22.95 -1.17 0.96
C THR A 150 -21.53 -1.71 1.11
N HIS A 151 -21.36 -3.04 1.15
CA HIS A 151 -20.07 -3.68 1.41
C HIS A 151 -19.01 -3.26 0.35
N PRO A 152 -17.83 -2.75 0.76
CA PRO A 152 -16.86 -2.13 -0.15
C PRO A 152 -16.36 -3.03 -1.27
N GLN A 153 -16.20 -4.33 -1.03
CA GLN A 153 -15.67 -5.25 -2.05
C GLN A 153 -16.61 -5.49 -3.23
N PHE A 154 -17.89 -5.16 -3.09
CA PHE A 154 -18.85 -5.18 -4.21
C PHE A 154 -19.01 -3.79 -4.84
N LYS A 155 -18.31 -2.76 -4.36
CA LYS A 155 -18.29 -1.43 -5.00
C LYS A 155 -17.71 -1.51 -6.42
N VAL A 156 -16.70 -2.36 -6.63
CA VAL A 156 -16.11 -2.59 -7.97
C VAL A 156 -17.13 -3.09 -9.00
N LEU A 157 -18.17 -3.81 -8.55
CA LEU A 157 -19.26 -4.28 -9.40
C LEU A 157 -20.28 -3.17 -9.71
N ARG A 158 -20.36 -2.14 -8.85
CA ARG A 158 -21.30 -1.01 -9.00
C ARG A 158 -20.72 0.15 -9.81
N ASP A 159 -19.41 0.37 -9.69
CA ASP A 159 -18.76 1.52 -10.34
C ASP A 159 -18.18 1.19 -11.72
N HIS A 160 -18.16 -0.09 -12.10
CA HIS A 160 -17.31 -0.66 -13.15
C HIS A 160 -15.82 -0.41 -12.86
N SER A 161 -15.00 -1.46 -12.84
CA SER A 161 -13.57 -1.34 -12.54
C SER A 161 -12.86 -0.36 -13.50
N THR A 162 -12.49 0.83 -13.02
CA THR A 162 -11.64 1.78 -13.74
C THR A 162 -10.15 1.41 -13.71
N GLU A 163 -9.75 0.35 -13.00
CA GLU A 163 -8.33 0.04 -12.74
C GLU A 163 -7.64 -0.93 -13.73
N ALA A 164 -8.35 -1.42 -14.75
CA ALA A 164 -7.77 -2.31 -15.73
C ALA A 164 -7.90 -1.74 -17.13
N PRO A 165 -6.80 -1.25 -17.73
CA PRO A 165 -6.76 -1.25 -19.17
C PRO A 165 -6.79 -2.68 -19.68
N GLY A 166 -7.91 -3.05 -20.27
CA GLY A 166 -8.21 -4.39 -20.74
C GLY A 166 -7.57 -4.71 -22.08
N ILE A 167 -7.56 -6.00 -22.40
CA ILE A 167 -7.55 -6.50 -23.77
C ILE A 167 -9.00 -6.52 -24.27
N GLU A 168 -9.22 -6.16 -25.53
CA GLU A 168 -10.47 -6.48 -26.21
C GLU A 168 -10.51 -7.99 -26.47
N PHE A 169 -11.40 -8.71 -25.80
CA PHE A 169 -11.43 -10.17 -25.83
C PHE A 169 -12.88 -10.69 -25.82
N PRO A 170 -13.49 -10.93 -26.99
CA PRO A 170 -14.82 -11.53 -27.08
C PRO A 170 -14.79 -13.03 -26.82
N HIS A 171 -15.34 -13.48 -25.68
CA HIS A 171 -15.40 -14.90 -25.31
C HIS A 171 -16.19 -15.73 -26.33
N GLU A 172 -17.33 -15.24 -26.80
CA GLU A 172 -18.20 -15.92 -27.77
C GLU A 172 -17.43 -16.43 -29.00
N LYS A 173 -16.51 -15.63 -29.54
CA LYS A 173 -15.68 -16.04 -30.69
C LYS A 173 -14.73 -17.17 -30.32
N HIS A 174 -14.05 -17.06 -29.19
CA HIS A 174 -13.04 -18.03 -28.77
C HIS A 174 -13.67 -19.35 -28.32
N VAL A 175 -14.77 -19.30 -27.55
CA VAL A 175 -15.53 -20.49 -27.15
C VAL A 175 -16.08 -21.21 -28.38
N ALA A 176 -16.61 -20.48 -29.37
CA ALA A 176 -17.06 -21.07 -30.63
C ALA A 176 -15.92 -21.75 -31.42
N GLU A 177 -14.71 -21.19 -31.44
CA GLU A 177 -13.54 -21.83 -32.07
C GLU A 177 -13.10 -23.10 -31.33
N PHE A 178 -13.18 -23.14 -30.00
CA PHE A 178 -12.92 -24.35 -29.23
C PHE A 178 -14.01 -25.42 -29.42
N ALA A 179 -15.27 -25.01 -29.55
CA ALA A 179 -16.38 -25.91 -29.86
C ALA A 179 -16.17 -26.60 -31.21
N LYS A 180 -15.69 -25.89 -32.24
CA LYS A 180 -15.31 -26.48 -33.54
C LYS A 180 -14.21 -27.53 -33.42
N GLN A 181 -13.38 -27.47 -32.39
CA GLN A 181 -12.32 -28.45 -32.08
C GLN A 181 -12.82 -29.60 -31.18
N GLY A 182 -14.12 -29.69 -30.92
CA GLY A 182 -14.72 -30.74 -30.11
C GLY A 182 -14.56 -30.56 -28.59
N VAL A 183 -14.19 -29.37 -28.13
CA VAL A 183 -14.10 -29.06 -26.70
C VAL A 183 -15.49 -28.64 -26.19
N GLY A 184 -15.99 -29.31 -25.15
CA GLY A 184 -17.25 -28.94 -24.51
C GLY A 184 -17.18 -27.57 -23.85
N GLU A 185 -18.32 -26.87 -23.77
CA GLU A 185 -18.43 -25.49 -23.24
C GLU A 185 -17.81 -25.36 -21.83
N LYS A 186 -18.12 -26.29 -20.92
CA LYS A 186 -17.54 -26.34 -19.56
C LYS A 186 -16.01 -26.40 -19.55
N ASP A 187 -15.44 -27.19 -20.47
CA ASP A 187 -13.99 -27.41 -20.56
C ASP A 187 -13.27 -26.31 -21.34
N SER A 188 -14.01 -25.53 -22.14
CA SER A 188 -13.48 -24.41 -22.92
C SER A 188 -12.92 -23.31 -22.01
N CYS A 189 -13.59 -23.03 -20.89
CA CYS A 189 -13.14 -22.06 -19.89
C CYS A 189 -11.75 -22.42 -19.35
N LEU A 190 -11.51 -23.72 -19.12
CA LEU A 190 -10.27 -24.25 -18.56
C LEU A 190 -9.11 -24.27 -19.56
N LYS A 191 -9.33 -23.93 -20.84
CA LYS A 191 -8.25 -23.73 -21.82
C LYS A 191 -7.47 -22.45 -21.58
N CYS A 192 -8.09 -21.47 -20.92
CA CYS A 192 -7.47 -20.18 -20.57
C CYS A 192 -7.42 -19.95 -19.05
N HIS A 193 -8.47 -20.36 -18.32
CA HIS A 193 -8.59 -20.15 -16.89
C HIS A 193 -8.20 -21.40 -16.11
N GLU A 194 -6.91 -21.49 -15.78
CA GLU A 194 -6.39 -22.60 -14.99
C GLU A 194 -6.50 -22.31 -13.48
N PRO A 195 -7.01 -23.25 -12.67
CA PRO A 195 -6.97 -23.11 -11.22
C PRO A 195 -5.51 -23.10 -10.71
N SER A 196 -5.19 -22.13 -9.87
CA SER A 196 -3.94 -22.14 -9.09
C SER A 196 -3.93 -23.33 -8.12
N GLY A 197 -2.76 -23.71 -7.59
CA GLY A 197 -2.60 -24.96 -6.82
C GLY A 197 -3.65 -25.24 -5.71
N GLN A 198 -4.02 -24.26 -4.88
CA GLN A 198 -5.07 -24.43 -3.85
C GLN A 198 -6.51 -24.17 -4.40
N ALA A 199 -6.64 -24.05 -5.72
CA ALA A 199 -7.82 -23.65 -6.48
C ALA A 199 -8.52 -22.40 -5.92
N ARG A 200 -7.74 -21.50 -5.29
CA ARG A 200 -8.26 -20.24 -4.77
C ARG A 200 -8.46 -19.27 -5.89
N ASP A 201 -7.36 -18.98 -6.55
CA ASP A 201 -7.25 -18.03 -7.62
C ASP A 201 -7.10 -18.77 -8.95
N LEU A 202 -7.30 -18.08 -10.05
CA LEU A 202 -6.92 -18.55 -11.38
C LEU A 202 -5.50 -18.08 -11.67
N GLU A 203 -4.70 -18.92 -12.32
CA GLU A 203 -3.37 -18.52 -12.78
C GLU A 203 -3.47 -17.35 -13.76
N PRO A 204 -2.50 -16.41 -13.74
CA PRO A 204 -2.49 -15.31 -14.69
C PRO A 204 -2.42 -15.81 -16.14
N ILE A 205 -3.35 -15.33 -16.97
CA ILE A 205 -3.31 -15.59 -18.42
C ILE A 205 -2.09 -14.88 -19.00
N SER A 206 -1.23 -15.64 -19.67
CA SER A 206 -0.14 -15.14 -20.51
C SER A 206 -0.36 -15.47 -21.98
N PHE A 207 0.11 -14.58 -22.85
CA PHE A 207 0.04 -14.76 -24.31
C PHE A 207 0.78 -16.03 -24.75
N GLU A 208 1.98 -16.24 -24.23
CA GLU A 208 2.87 -17.34 -24.62
C GLU A 208 2.23 -18.72 -24.33
N ARG A 209 1.44 -18.82 -23.26
CA ARG A 209 0.79 -20.06 -22.84
C ARG A 209 -0.59 -20.29 -23.47
N HIS A 210 -1.41 -19.24 -23.60
CA HIS A 210 -2.83 -19.40 -23.93
C HIS A 210 -3.23 -18.87 -25.31
N CYS A 211 -2.41 -18.00 -25.92
CA CYS A 211 -2.77 -17.33 -27.18
C CYS A 211 -1.86 -17.74 -28.34
N ALA A 212 -0.57 -17.97 -28.06
CA ALA A 212 0.46 -18.14 -29.08
C ALA A 212 0.19 -19.29 -30.06
N SER A 213 -0.44 -20.39 -29.61
CA SER A 213 -0.74 -21.53 -30.47
C SER A 213 -1.63 -21.20 -31.67
N CYS A 214 -2.52 -20.21 -31.54
CA CYS A 214 -3.44 -19.79 -32.59
C CYS A 214 -3.09 -18.41 -33.17
N HIS A 215 -2.55 -17.51 -32.33
CA HIS A 215 -2.29 -16.10 -32.69
C HIS A 215 -0.83 -15.79 -33.00
N ALA A 216 0.13 -16.67 -32.70
CA ALA A 216 1.53 -16.53 -33.08
C ALA A 216 1.93 -17.59 -34.11
N LYS A 217 1.30 -17.56 -35.29
CA LYS A 217 1.64 -18.48 -36.40
C LYS A 217 3.12 -18.32 -36.72
N GLU A 218 3.86 -19.43 -36.68
CA GLU A 218 5.31 -19.46 -36.90
C GLU A 218 6.12 -18.55 -35.95
N GLY A 219 5.52 -18.14 -34.82
CA GLY A 219 6.13 -17.23 -33.83
C GLY A 219 5.95 -15.74 -34.12
N SER A 220 5.18 -15.35 -35.15
CA SER A 220 4.91 -13.95 -35.50
C SER A 220 3.51 -13.53 -35.07
N VAL A 221 3.38 -12.31 -34.53
CA VAL A 221 2.10 -11.64 -34.27
C VAL A 221 1.68 -10.69 -35.40
N GLY A 222 2.51 -10.54 -36.43
CA GLY A 222 2.23 -9.70 -37.60
C GLY A 222 3.48 -9.06 -38.19
N MET A 223 3.27 -7.96 -38.90
CA MET A 223 4.32 -7.16 -39.54
C MET A 223 4.10 -5.68 -39.21
N VAL A 224 5.17 -4.90 -39.35
CA VAL A 224 5.13 -3.44 -39.31
C VAL A 224 5.31 -2.91 -40.73
N GLU A 225 4.30 -2.21 -41.23
CA GLU A 225 4.34 -1.50 -42.51
C GLU A 225 5.46 -0.43 -42.52
N PRO A 226 5.95 0.01 -43.69
CA PRO A 226 7.08 0.93 -43.77
C PRO A 226 6.86 2.26 -43.02
N ILE A 227 7.74 2.61 -42.08
CA ILE A 227 7.76 3.87 -41.31
C ILE A 227 9.03 4.66 -41.66
N PRO A 228 9.01 6.02 -41.72
CA PRO A 228 10.22 6.81 -41.94
C PRO A 228 11.29 6.52 -40.88
N GLN A 229 12.51 6.22 -41.32
CA GLN A 229 13.61 5.85 -40.43
C GLN A 229 13.98 6.97 -39.44
N ALA A 230 13.77 8.24 -39.83
CA ALA A 230 14.01 9.40 -38.98
C ALA A 230 13.16 9.41 -37.69
N GLU A 231 12.03 8.71 -37.67
CA GLU A 231 11.15 8.64 -36.50
C GLU A 231 11.57 7.57 -35.48
N LEU A 232 12.44 6.65 -35.91
CA LEU A 232 12.70 5.37 -35.25
C LEU A 232 14.16 5.22 -34.78
N ILE A 233 14.36 4.32 -33.82
CA ILE A 233 15.68 3.84 -33.40
C ILE A 233 16.15 2.81 -34.43
N ALA A 234 17.38 2.98 -34.92
CA ALA A 234 18.00 2.03 -35.84
C ALA A 234 18.13 0.63 -35.18
N PRO A 235 17.75 -0.46 -35.87
CA PRO A 235 17.85 -1.81 -35.31
C PRO A 235 19.26 -2.19 -34.85
N ASP A 236 20.28 -1.82 -35.61
CA ASP A 236 21.69 -2.11 -35.29
C ASP A 236 22.14 -1.46 -33.97
N ALA A 237 21.65 -0.25 -33.70
CA ALA A 237 21.95 0.48 -32.47
C ALA A 237 21.38 -0.21 -31.22
N LEU A 238 20.25 -0.92 -31.36
CA LEU A 238 19.67 -1.73 -30.29
C LEU A 238 20.33 -3.12 -30.21
N ALA A 239 20.63 -3.75 -31.34
CA ALA A 239 21.33 -5.04 -31.37
C ALA A 239 22.73 -4.97 -30.72
N ALA A 240 23.42 -3.84 -30.88
CA ALA A 240 24.70 -3.59 -30.22
C ALA A 240 24.62 -3.56 -28.69
N GLN A 241 23.44 -3.40 -28.10
CA GLN A 241 23.23 -3.34 -26.64
C GLN A 241 23.06 -4.72 -25.98
N GLY A 242 23.05 -5.82 -26.75
CA GLY A 242 23.07 -7.20 -26.23
C GLY A 242 21.97 -8.10 -26.77
N GLN A 243 21.59 -9.12 -25.99
CA GLN A 243 20.52 -10.07 -26.36
C GLN A 243 19.19 -9.33 -26.51
N VAL A 244 18.72 -9.24 -27.76
CA VAL A 244 17.45 -8.61 -28.14
C VAL A 244 16.47 -9.64 -28.70
N ASN A 245 15.19 -9.47 -28.40
CA ASN A 245 14.07 -10.26 -28.92
C ASN A 245 13.66 -9.81 -30.33
N PHE A 246 14.62 -9.76 -31.26
CA PHE A 246 14.42 -9.57 -32.70
C PHE A 246 15.66 -10.06 -33.47
N ARG A 247 15.56 -10.21 -34.79
CA ARG A 247 16.71 -10.48 -35.68
C ARG A 247 16.86 -9.40 -36.73
N LEU A 248 18.09 -9.04 -37.09
CA LEU A 248 18.35 -8.00 -38.11
C LEU A 248 17.80 -8.35 -39.50
N GLY A 249 17.75 -9.64 -39.84
CA GLY A 249 17.14 -10.10 -41.10
C GLY A 249 15.62 -9.99 -41.16
N GLU A 250 14.95 -9.59 -40.07
CA GLU A 250 13.49 -9.34 -40.05
C GLU A 250 13.12 -7.93 -40.55
N PHE A 251 14.11 -7.09 -40.85
CA PHE A 251 13.93 -5.71 -41.28
C PHE A 251 14.27 -5.52 -42.76
N GLU A 252 13.45 -4.76 -43.47
CA GLU A 252 13.76 -4.30 -44.83
C GLU A 252 13.76 -2.77 -44.85
N THR A 253 14.77 -2.19 -45.51
CA THR A 253 14.90 -0.74 -45.64
C THR A 253 14.82 -0.35 -47.12
N SER A 254 13.92 0.56 -47.45
CA SER A 254 13.76 1.08 -48.82
C SER A 254 13.35 2.55 -48.78
N ARG A 255 14.01 3.39 -49.59
CA ARG A 255 13.72 4.83 -49.73
C ARG A 255 13.63 5.58 -48.38
N GLY A 256 14.53 5.29 -47.44
CA GLY A 256 14.56 5.93 -46.12
C GLY A 256 13.42 5.51 -45.18
N ARG A 257 12.70 4.44 -45.50
CA ARG A 257 11.69 3.82 -44.64
C ARG A 257 12.13 2.42 -44.24
N ILE A 258 11.76 2.03 -43.04
CA ILE A 258 12.01 0.69 -42.49
C ILE A 258 10.69 -0.01 -42.28
N ASN A 259 10.59 -1.27 -42.71
CA ASN A 259 9.51 -2.17 -42.39
C ASN A 259 10.06 -3.33 -41.53
N LYS A 260 9.15 -4.11 -40.94
CA LYS A 260 9.52 -5.35 -40.24
C LYS A 260 8.55 -6.45 -40.63
N THR A 261 9.05 -7.48 -41.29
CA THR A 261 8.21 -8.55 -41.88
C THR A 261 7.75 -9.57 -40.85
N PHE A 262 8.49 -9.69 -39.73
CA PHE A 262 8.22 -10.65 -38.67
C PHE A 262 8.29 -9.97 -37.31
N VAL A 263 7.17 -9.84 -36.61
CA VAL A 263 7.09 -9.22 -35.28
C VAL A 263 6.89 -10.29 -34.21
N ARG A 264 7.81 -10.35 -33.25
CA ARG A 264 7.70 -11.22 -32.07
C ARG A 264 6.78 -10.59 -31.02
N HIS A 265 6.12 -11.41 -30.21
CA HIS A 265 5.51 -10.88 -28.99
C HIS A 265 6.61 -10.33 -28.06
N LYS A 266 6.41 -9.13 -27.51
CA LYS A 266 7.42 -8.36 -26.76
C LYS A 266 8.71 -8.12 -27.55
N ASP A 267 8.58 -7.78 -28.83
CA ASP A 267 9.72 -7.40 -29.67
C ASP A 267 10.43 -6.15 -29.12
N ASP A 268 11.72 -6.28 -28.84
CA ASP A 268 12.48 -5.22 -28.15
C ASP A 268 12.62 -3.94 -28.98
N TRP A 269 12.66 -4.06 -30.32
CA TRP A 269 12.72 -2.91 -31.21
C TRP A 269 11.39 -2.14 -31.20
N VAL A 270 10.27 -2.85 -31.26
CA VAL A 270 8.93 -2.24 -31.14
C VAL A 270 8.79 -1.55 -29.78
N LEU A 271 9.14 -2.22 -28.68
CA LEU A 271 9.03 -1.67 -27.32
C LEU A 271 9.96 -0.47 -27.08
N ALA A 272 11.16 -0.47 -27.64
CA ALA A 272 12.07 0.67 -27.56
C ALA A 272 11.52 1.89 -28.31
N ASN A 273 10.97 1.68 -29.50
CA ASN A 273 10.35 2.75 -30.28
C ASN A 273 9.06 3.27 -29.63
N LEU A 274 8.21 2.41 -29.08
CA LEU A 274 7.04 2.82 -28.29
C LEU A 274 7.43 3.79 -27.17
N ARG A 275 8.47 3.45 -26.39
CA ARG A 275 8.99 4.31 -25.31
C ARG A 275 9.53 5.63 -25.85
N LYS A 276 10.29 5.62 -26.96
CA LYS A 276 10.76 6.83 -27.62
C LYS A 276 9.60 7.73 -28.05
N MET A 277 8.64 7.17 -28.78
CA MET A 277 7.50 7.94 -29.28
C MET A 277 6.66 8.52 -28.15
N ARG A 278 6.45 7.77 -27.05
CA ARG A 278 5.76 8.27 -25.85
C ARG A 278 6.51 9.43 -25.21
N ARG A 279 7.83 9.33 -25.01
CA ARG A 279 8.64 10.45 -24.47
C ARG A 279 8.50 11.72 -25.30
N ASP A 280 8.48 11.56 -26.62
CA ASP A 280 8.47 12.70 -27.53
C ASP A 280 7.07 13.35 -27.64
N VAL A 281 6.00 12.58 -27.43
CA VAL A 281 4.59 13.06 -27.49
C VAL A 281 4.06 13.53 -26.14
N ASP A 282 4.45 12.86 -25.05
CA ASP A 282 4.00 13.11 -23.67
C ASP A 282 5.18 12.97 -22.66
N PRO A 283 6.05 13.99 -22.57
CA PRO A 283 7.17 13.99 -21.63
C PRO A 283 6.72 14.13 -20.18
N GLU A 284 5.58 14.77 -19.91
CA GLU A 284 5.06 14.99 -18.54
C GLU A 284 4.55 13.68 -17.93
N GLY A 285 3.69 12.94 -18.64
CA GLY A 285 3.20 11.64 -18.18
C GLY A 285 4.33 10.64 -17.94
N PHE A 286 5.36 10.68 -18.79
CA PHE A 286 6.55 9.88 -18.61
C PHE A 286 7.36 10.27 -17.36
N ALA A 287 7.51 11.57 -17.09
CA ALA A 287 8.21 12.06 -15.90
C ALA A 287 7.49 11.67 -14.61
N VAL A 288 6.15 11.71 -14.60
CA VAL A 288 5.31 11.29 -13.47
C VAL A 288 5.53 9.81 -13.14
N GLU A 289 5.51 8.93 -14.14
CA GLU A 289 5.73 7.49 -13.95
C GLU A 289 7.11 7.20 -13.34
N ARG A 290 8.16 7.86 -13.87
CA ARG A 290 9.52 7.72 -13.35
C ARG A 290 9.63 8.22 -11.91
N GLY A 291 9.01 9.36 -11.60
CA GLY A 291 8.96 9.93 -10.25
C GLY A 291 8.36 8.96 -9.23
N ALA A 292 7.27 8.27 -9.60
CA ALA A 292 6.64 7.28 -8.75
C ALA A 292 7.57 6.07 -8.45
N LEU A 293 8.33 5.60 -9.43
CA LEU A 293 9.29 4.52 -9.24
C LEU A 293 10.47 4.93 -8.34
N LEU A 294 11.00 6.14 -8.48
CA LEU A 294 12.05 6.68 -7.61
C LEU A 294 11.58 6.81 -6.16
N ALA A 295 10.36 7.30 -5.95
CA ALA A 295 9.76 7.38 -4.62
C ALA A 295 9.64 5.99 -3.97
N ARG A 296 9.23 4.98 -4.75
CA ARG A 296 9.15 3.58 -4.31
C ARG A 296 10.52 3.00 -3.96
N GLU A 297 11.54 3.22 -4.78
CA GLU A 297 12.92 2.78 -4.48
C GLU A 297 13.41 3.38 -3.15
N SER A 298 13.24 4.70 -2.98
CA SER A 298 13.61 5.41 -1.76
C SER A 298 12.90 4.85 -0.52
N GLN A 299 11.61 4.53 -0.63
CA GLN A 299 10.85 3.90 0.44
C GLN A 299 11.37 2.49 0.79
N LEU A 300 11.66 1.65 -0.21
CA LEU A 300 12.16 0.29 0.00
C LEU A 300 13.55 0.30 0.64
N ARG A 301 14.44 1.20 0.23
CA ARG A 301 15.77 1.36 0.86
C ARG A 301 15.66 1.75 2.33
N ARG A 302 14.76 2.70 2.68
CA ARG A 302 14.50 3.06 4.08
C ARG A 302 14.00 1.88 4.90
N LYS A 303 13.05 1.10 4.37
CA LYS A 303 12.53 -0.11 5.05
C LYS A 303 13.63 -1.14 5.29
N LEU A 304 14.52 -1.35 4.32
CA LEU A 304 15.64 -2.27 4.47
C LEU A 304 16.60 -1.80 5.58
N ALA A 305 16.91 -0.51 5.65
CA ALA A 305 17.76 0.07 6.69
C ALA A 305 17.13 -0.04 8.10
N LEU A 306 15.83 0.21 8.23
CA LEU A 306 15.11 0.10 9.50
C LEU A 306 14.92 -1.34 9.99
N SER A 307 15.05 -2.33 9.10
CA SER A 307 14.99 -3.75 9.45
C SER A 307 16.26 -4.29 10.14
N ALA A 308 17.20 -3.41 10.52
CA ALA A 308 18.34 -3.75 11.37
C ALA A 308 17.84 -4.00 12.82
N PRO A 309 18.00 -5.22 13.36
CA PRO A 309 17.33 -5.61 14.59
C PRO A 309 17.80 -4.82 15.82
N LEU A 310 16.87 -4.29 16.61
CA LEU A 310 17.11 -3.99 18.05
C LEU A 310 17.66 -5.21 18.78
N ALA A 311 17.28 -6.42 18.33
CA ALA A 311 17.78 -7.69 18.84
C ALA A 311 19.30 -7.89 18.70
N GLY A 312 19.94 -7.21 17.74
CA GLY A 312 21.40 -7.27 17.53
C GLY A 312 22.19 -6.24 18.34
N LEU A 313 21.51 -5.34 19.06
CA LEU A 313 22.15 -4.32 19.89
C LEU A 313 22.26 -4.82 21.34
N ASP A 314 23.41 -4.55 21.95
CA ASP A 314 23.60 -4.65 23.38
C ASP A 314 22.98 -3.43 24.09
N LEU A 315 22.96 -3.45 25.43
CA LEU A 315 22.36 -2.37 26.22
C LEU A 315 22.99 -0.99 25.92
N PRO A 316 24.34 -0.85 25.81
CA PRO A 316 24.95 0.39 25.34
C PRO A 316 24.51 0.82 23.94
N GLY A 317 24.43 -0.12 22.98
CA GLY A 317 23.96 0.14 21.63
C GLY A 317 22.50 0.63 21.59
N LEU A 318 21.63 0.06 22.42
CA LEU A 318 20.24 0.51 22.57
C LEU A 318 20.15 1.92 23.15
N GLN A 319 20.94 2.24 24.18
CA GLN A 319 21.02 3.58 24.76
C GLN A 319 21.54 4.62 23.76
N GLY A 320 22.57 4.27 22.97
CA GLY A 320 23.06 5.11 21.88
C GLY A 320 22.00 5.37 20.82
N ARG A 321 21.20 4.35 20.46
CA ARG A 321 20.08 4.50 19.53
C ARG A 321 18.97 5.40 20.09
N GLU A 322 18.64 5.28 21.37
CA GLU A 322 17.68 6.16 22.04
C GLU A 322 18.14 7.62 21.98
N ALA A 323 19.39 7.90 22.32
CA ALA A 323 19.96 9.24 22.30
C ALA A 323 19.94 9.87 20.88
N ALA A 324 20.25 9.07 19.85
CA ALA A 324 20.17 9.50 18.46
C ALA A 324 18.73 9.87 18.07
N LEU A 325 17.75 9.04 18.42
CA LEU A 325 16.34 9.32 18.18
C LEU A 325 15.86 10.58 18.90
N ASP A 326 16.29 10.80 20.14
CA ASP A 326 16.00 12.03 20.88
C ASP A 326 16.54 13.28 20.18
N SER A 327 17.75 13.21 19.61
CA SER A 327 18.32 14.29 18.81
C SER A 327 17.52 14.54 17.52
N GLU A 328 17.12 13.49 16.81
CA GLU A 328 16.31 13.60 15.59
C GLU A 328 14.92 14.20 15.87
N ILE A 329 14.26 13.79 16.96
CA ILE A 329 12.97 14.32 17.40
C ILE A 329 13.09 15.81 17.70
N LYS A 330 14.07 16.21 18.51
CA LYS A 330 14.33 17.62 18.84
C LYS A 330 14.58 18.45 17.57
N GLY A 331 15.37 17.93 16.63
CA GLY A 331 15.60 18.59 15.34
C GLY A 331 14.33 18.75 14.50
N ALA A 332 13.46 17.74 14.47
CA ALA A 332 12.17 17.82 13.78
C ALA A 332 11.22 18.82 14.45
N GLU A 333 11.11 18.80 15.78
CA GLU A 333 10.30 19.74 16.56
C GLU A 333 10.77 21.19 16.40
N ALA A 334 12.08 21.43 16.41
CA ALA A 334 12.65 22.75 16.16
C ALA A 334 12.30 23.26 14.76
N ARG A 335 12.36 22.40 13.74
CA ARG A 335 11.99 22.76 12.36
C ARG A 335 10.48 23.01 12.21
N ILE A 336 9.64 22.23 12.89
CA ILE A 336 8.19 22.45 12.97
C ILE A 336 7.90 23.80 13.61
N GLY A 337 8.54 24.09 14.75
CA GLY A 337 8.40 25.37 15.45
C GLY A 337 8.89 26.56 14.62
N ALA A 338 10.02 26.42 13.93
CA ALA A 338 10.56 27.44 13.05
C ALA A 338 9.64 27.72 11.84
N GLN A 339 8.94 26.71 11.31
CA GLN A 339 7.94 26.89 10.26
C GLN A 339 6.62 27.46 10.78
N ALA A 340 6.22 27.10 12.01
CA ALA A 340 5.07 27.74 12.67
C ALA A 340 5.32 29.24 12.96
N GLY A 341 6.59 29.65 13.08
CA GLY A 341 7.03 31.04 13.19
C GLY A 341 7.35 31.73 11.85
N ALA A 342 7.27 31.05 10.71
CA ALA A 342 7.60 31.62 9.39
C ALA A 342 6.55 32.60 8.83
N ALA A 343 5.51 32.91 9.61
CA ALA A 343 4.65 34.07 9.37
C ALA A 343 5.28 35.40 9.86
N ASP A 344 6.49 35.36 10.45
CA ASP A 344 7.18 36.54 10.99
C ASP A 344 8.48 36.85 10.20
N PRO A 345 8.55 37.97 9.44
CA PRO A 345 9.70 38.38 8.61
C PRO A 345 11.09 38.39 9.29
N PRO A 346 11.26 38.66 10.60
CA PRO A 346 12.57 38.66 11.25
C PRO A 346 13.24 37.28 11.32
N ALA A 347 12.47 36.19 11.35
CA ALA A 347 13.00 34.83 11.46
C ALA A 347 13.67 34.33 10.17
N GLY A 348 13.22 34.82 9.00
CA GLY A 348 13.85 34.54 7.71
C GLY A 348 15.24 35.16 7.58
N LEU A 349 15.42 36.37 8.14
CA LEU A 349 16.71 37.08 8.14
C LEU A 349 17.75 36.39 9.04
N ALA A 350 17.35 35.91 10.22
CA ALA A 350 18.24 35.17 11.11
C ALA A 350 18.74 33.85 10.48
N ARG A 351 17.90 33.20 9.67
CA ARG A 351 18.24 31.97 8.95
C ARG A 351 19.20 32.23 7.77
N LEU A 352 19.07 33.38 7.11
CA LEU A 352 20.00 33.82 6.08
C LEU A 352 21.39 34.09 6.68
N GLU A 353 21.47 34.75 7.85
CA GLU A 353 22.72 34.97 8.58
C GLU A 353 23.41 33.65 9.00
N GLU A 354 22.64 32.64 9.41
CA GLU A 354 23.17 31.32 9.76
C GLU A 354 23.80 30.62 8.54
N VAL A 355 23.13 30.69 7.37
CA VAL A 355 23.63 30.14 6.11
C VAL A 355 24.87 30.91 5.63
N LEU A 356 24.87 32.24 5.73
CA LEU A 356 26.01 33.10 5.42
C LEU A 356 27.23 32.78 6.30
N SER A 357 27.01 32.52 7.59
CA SER A 357 28.05 32.10 8.53
C SER A 357 28.60 30.69 8.25
N ALA A 358 27.76 29.77 7.77
CA ALA A 358 28.18 28.45 7.34
C ALA A 358 29.00 28.48 6.03
N VAL A 359 28.58 29.29 5.05
CA VAL A 359 29.30 29.49 3.77
C VAL A 359 30.61 30.26 3.99
N GLY A 360 30.64 31.21 4.92
CA GLY A 360 31.87 31.91 5.33
C GLY A 360 32.99 30.97 5.78
N ARG A 361 32.61 29.83 6.38
CA ARG A 361 33.51 28.80 6.92
C ARG A 361 33.90 27.71 5.90
N SER A 362 33.24 27.62 4.74
CA SER A 362 33.46 26.51 3.78
C SER A 362 34.66 26.70 2.86
N GLY A 363 35.34 27.86 2.89
CA GLY A 363 36.55 28.13 2.10
C GLY A 363 36.32 28.37 0.60
N ASP A 364 35.09 28.19 0.10
CA ASP A 364 34.73 28.33 -1.31
C ASP A 364 34.45 29.80 -1.68
N ALA A 365 35.27 30.36 -2.57
CA ALA A 365 35.21 31.76 -2.98
C ALA A 365 33.96 32.09 -3.83
N ALA A 366 33.46 31.13 -4.63
CA ALA A 366 32.28 31.33 -5.46
C ALA A 366 31.01 31.32 -4.61
N ALA A 367 30.94 30.40 -3.64
CA ALA A 367 29.84 30.36 -2.67
C ALA A 367 29.79 31.63 -1.82
N LYS A 368 30.95 32.19 -1.44
CA LYS A 368 31.02 33.47 -0.69
C LYS A 368 30.53 34.67 -1.49
N ALA A 369 30.86 34.76 -2.78
CA ALA A 369 30.42 35.85 -3.64
C ALA A 369 28.90 35.82 -3.86
N GLU A 370 28.32 34.65 -4.08
CA GLU A 370 26.87 34.50 -4.26
C GLU A 370 26.09 34.77 -2.96
N ALA A 371 26.64 34.36 -1.82
CA ALA A 371 26.04 34.64 -0.52
C ALA A 371 26.04 36.15 -0.20
N ALA A 372 27.11 36.88 -0.52
CA ALA A 372 27.17 38.33 -0.38
C ALA A 372 26.16 39.06 -1.28
N ARG A 373 25.93 38.56 -2.50
CA ARG A 373 24.92 39.10 -3.42
C ARG A 373 23.50 38.91 -2.88
N LEU A 374 23.16 37.69 -2.44
CA LEU A 374 21.87 37.38 -1.81
C LEU A 374 21.61 38.22 -0.56
N GLN A 375 22.65 38.50 0.24
CA GLN A 375 22.54 39.37 1.40
C GLN A 375 22.14 40.80 1.02
N SER A 376 22.74 41.36 -0.04
CA SER A 376 22.40 42.70 -0.54
C SER A 376 20.99 42.79 -1.14
N GLU A 377 20.53 41.73 -1.83
CA GLU A 377 19.18 41.65 -2.39
C GLU A 377 18.12 41.55 -1.28
N VAL A 378 18.40 40.83 -0.20
CA VAL A 378 17.51 40.72 0.96
C VAL A 378 17.49 42.00 1.81
N GLU A 379 18.62 42.70 1.93
CA GLU A 379 18.65 44.02 2.58
C GLU A 379 17.87 45.07 1.79
N ALA A 380 17.87 45.00 0.46
CA ALA A 380 17.04 45.87 -0.39
C ALA A 380 15.53 45.60 -0.23
N LEU A 381 15.14 44.42 0.27
CA LEU A 381 13.75 44.03 0.52
C LEU A 381 13.28 44.34 1.96
N ARG A 382 14.17 44.82 2.85
CA ARG A 382 13.80 45.24 4.22
C ARG A 382 12.92 46.49 4.16
N GLY A 383 11.62 46.31 4.42
CA GLY A 383 10.62 47.39 4.45
C GLY A 383 9.46 47.22 3.47
N ALA A 384 9.48 46.19 2.62
CA ALA A 384 8.33 45.84 1.79
C ALA A 384 7.17 45.30 2.67
N PRO A 385 5.90 45.67 2.40
CA PRO A 385 4.76 45.19 3.19
C PRO A 385 4.65 43.66 3.12
N ALA A 386 4.35 43.03 4.27
CA ALA A 386 4.17 41.59 4.36
C ALA A 386 3.03 41.14 3.45
N VAL A 387 3.34 40.26 2.48
CA VAL A 387 2.33 39.58 1.67
C VAL A 387 1.64 38.53 2.55
N PRO A 388 0.29 38.42 2.54
CA PRO A 388 -0.43 37.46 3.37
C PRO A 388 0.07 36.03 3.16
N ALA A 389 0.25 35.28 4.25
CA ALA A 389 0.88 33.95 4.27
C ALA A 389 0.06 32.81 3.64
N VAL A 390 -1.04 33.11 2.93
CA VAL A 390 -1.79 32.12 2.15
C VAL A 390 -2.30 32.79 0.88
N LEU A 391 -1.65 32.48 -0.24
CA LEU A 391 -2.17 32.83 -1.56
C LEU A 391 -3.33 31.87 -1.91
N PRO A 392 -4.43 32.38 -2.50
CA PRO A 392 -5.44 31.56 -3.17
C PRO A 392 -4.79 30.56 -4.14
N ALA A 393 -5.37 29.36 -4.28
CA ALA A 393 -4.78 28.28 -5.10
C ALA A 393 -4.52 28.70 -6.57
N GLU A 394 -5.33 29.62 -7.10
CA GLU A 394 -5.18 30.22 -8.42
C GLU A 394 -3.94 31.14 -8.52
N ASP A 395 -3.64 31.89 -7.48
CA ASP A 395 -2.47 32.77 -7.40
C ASP A 395 -1.16 31.98 -7.19
N VAL A 396 -1.24 30.83 -6.51
CA VAL A 396 -0.11 29.89 -6.37
C VAL A 396 0.28 29.30 -7.72
N GLU A 397 -0.68 28.87 -8.54
CA GLU A 397 -0.39 28.35 -9.89
C GLU A 397 0.06 29.45 -10.85
N ALA A 398 -0.45 30.68 -10.72
CA ALA A 398 0.03 31.83 -11.49
C ALA A 398 1.50 32.16 -11.15
N ARG A 399 1.87 32.20 -9.87
CA ARG A 399 3.26 32.46 -9.44
C ARG A 399 4.21 31.32 -9.74
N LYS A 400 3.73 30.08 -9.68
CA LYS A 400 4.50 28.92 -10.14
C LYS A 400 4.82 28.99 -11.63
N LYS A 401 3.88 29.41 -12.47
CA LYS A 401 4.12 29.64 -13.91
C LYS A 401 5.16 30.72 -14.16
N GLU A 402 5.09 31.83 -13.41
CA GLU A 402 6.03 32.94 -13.55
C GLU A 402 7.43 32.57 -13.06
N LEU A 403 7.54 31.84 -11.96
CA LEU A 403 8.82 31.36 -11.44
C LEU A 403 9.46 30.34 -12.39
N LEU A 404 8.67 29.46 -13.01
CA LEU A 404 9.15 28.54 -14.03
C LEU A 404 9.65 29.27 -15.29
N ALA A 405 8.95 30.33 -15.71
CA ALA A 405 9.39 31.17 -16.82
C ALA A 405 10.70 31.93 -16.52
N LEU A 406 10.90 32.37 -15.28
CA LEU A 406 12.15 33.00 -14.83
C LEU A 406 13.32 31.99 -14.73
N LEU A 407 13.04 30.74 -14.35
CA LEU A 407 14.04 29.67 -14.28
C LEU A 407 14.47 29.17 -15.66
N ASP A 408 13.58 29.19 -16.65
CA ASP A 408 13.93 28.88 -18.04
C ASP A 408 14.78 29.98 -18.70
N ALA A 409 14.82 31.19 -18.13
CA ALA A 409 15.68 32.28 -18.60
C ALA A 409 17.13 32.19 -18.10
N VAL A 410 17.45 31.25 -17.18
CA VAL A 410 18.80 31.06 -16.64
C VAL A 410 19.38 29.74 -17.17
N GLU A 411 20.21 29.80 -18.19
CA GLU A 411 20.89 28.63 -18.75
C GLU A 411 21.84 27.98 -17.73
N GLY A 412 21.74 26.65 -17.56
CA GLY A 412 22.77 25.83 -16.89
C GLY A 412 22.49 25.35 -15.46
N VAL A 413 21.29 25.54 -14.90
CA VAL A 413 20.98 25.00 -13.57
C VAL A 413 20.56 23.52 -13.66
N ASP A 414 21.25 22.65 -12.90
CA ASP A 414 20.88 21.23 -12.75
C ASP A 414 19.48 21.13 -12.13
N ARG A 415 18.49 20.77 -12.96
CA ARG A 415 17.09 20.61 -12.54
C ARG A 415 16.89 19.50 -11.48
N ARG A 416 17.92 18.71 -11.12
CA ARG A 416 17.90 17.83 -9.93
C ARG A 416 18.00 18.60 -8.61
N LEU A 417 18.61 19.79 -8.60
CA LEU A 417 18.64 20.69 -7.45
C LEU A 417 17.35 21.51 -7.31
N LEU A 418 16.62 21.69 -8.41
CA LEU A 418 15.35 22.43 -8.48
C LEU A 418 14.13 21.53 -8.69
N ALA A 419 14.16 20.32 -8.15
CA ALA A 419 12.93 19.55 -8.00
C ALA A 419 12.00 20.29 -7.02
N PHE A 420 11.17 21.19 -7.55
CA PHE A 420 9.87 21.54 -6.95
C PHE A 420 8.96 20.31 -7.02
N ASN A 421 9.34 19.26 -6.29
CA ASN A 421 8.30 18.53 -5.58
C ASN A 421 7.78 19.49 -4.51
N PRO A 422 6.47 19.53 -4.24
CA PRO A 422 5.90 20.26 -3.10
C PRO A 422 6.73 19.90 -1.85
N GLY A 423 7.47 20.88 -1.31
CA GLY A 423 8.76 20.51 -0.71
C GLY A 423 9.58 21.62 -0.07
N GLU A 424 8.99 22.71 0.42
CA GLU A 424 9.23 22.91 1.85
C GLU A 424 8.79 21.60 2.49
N VAL A 425 9.59 21.01 3.38
CA VAL A 425 9.06 19.90 4.18
C VAL A 425 7.95 20.53 5.01
N GLY A 426 6.71 20.54 4.50
CA GLY A 426 5.62 21.24 5.14
C GLY A 426 5.49 20.74 6.56
N VAL A 427 4.96 21.56 7.46
CA VAL A 427 4.76 21.21 8.87
C VAL A 427 4.17 19.81 9.02
N GLU A 428 3.27 19.40 8.14
CA GLU A 428 2.71 18.04 8.08
C GLU A 428 3.75 16.93 7.88
N MET A 429 4.70 17.10 6.97
CA MET A 429 5.72 16.08 6.70
C MET A 429 6.76 16.04 7.82
N LEU A 430 7.16 17.18 8.39
CA LEU A 430 8.02 17.19 9.58
C LEU A 430 7.31 16.57 10.78
N THR A 431 6.01 16.84 10.94
CA THR A 431 5.15 16.23 11.95
C THR A 431 5.11 14.71 11.79
N ARG A 432 4.94 14.20 10.55
CA ARG A 432 5.02 12.76 10.27
C ARG A 432 6.38 12.16 10.65
N VAL A 433 7.48 12.84 10.31
CA VAL A 433 8.83 12.38 10.68
C VAL A 433 9.00 12.32 12.19
N ARG A 434 8.58 13.38 12.92
CA ARG A 434 8.61 13.42 14.39
C ARG A 434 7.81 12.27 14.99
N ASP A 435 6.58 12.07 14.54
CA ASP A 435 5.68 11.04 15.07
C ASP A 435 6.23 9.64 14.83
N GLN A 436 6.88 9.42 13.69
CA GLN A 436 7.59 8.17 13.41
C GLN A 436 8.74 7.94 14.40
N ARG A 437 9.59 8.95 14.65
CA ARG A 437 10.71 8.83 15.59
C ARG A 437 10.26 8.64 17.04
N LEU A 438 9.17 9.29 17.43
CA LEU A 438 8.54 9.07 18.74
C LEU A 438 8.12 7.61 18.92
N ALA A 439 7.49 7.00 17.90
CA ALA A 439 7.10 5.60 17.95
C ALA A 439 8.31 4.65 18.02
N GLU A 440 9.38 4.93 17.26
CA GLU A 440 10.64 4.17 17.32
C GLU A 440 11.28 4.25 18.71
N ARG A 441 11.30 5.44 19.32
CA ARG A 441 11.87 5.65 20.67
C ARG A 441 11.14 4.84 21.75
N VAL A 442 9.81 4.76 21.69
CA VAL A 442 9.02 3.96 22.63
C VAL A 442 9.43 2.49 22.57
N ARG A 443 9.66 1.93 21.38
CA ARG A 443 10.12 0.53 21.23
C ARG A 443 11.51 0.32 21.82
N VAL A 444 12.43 1.25 21.61
CA VAL A 444 13.80 1.17 22.17
C VAL A 444 13.77 1.19 23.70
N ARG A 445 13.01 2.12 24.31
CA ARG A 445 12.87 2.19 25.78
C ARG A 445 12.27 0.94 26.40
N ASP A 446 11.28 0.36 25.72
CA ASP A 446 10.65 -0.88 26.17
C ASP A 446 11.65 -2.04 26.17
N GLU A 447 12.42 -2.19 25.09
CA GLU A 447 13.48 -3.21 24.99
C GLU A 447 14.57 -2.99 26.04
N ILE A 448 15.01 -1.76 26.30
CA ILE A 448 15.95 -1.43 27.39
C ILE A 448 15.41 -1.92 28.73
N SER A 449 14.15 -1.61 29.03
CA SER A 449 13.50 -1.98 30.29
C SER A 449 13.44 -3.50 30.48
N LEU A 450 13.15 -4.24 29.40
CA LEU A 450 13.14 -5.71 29.40
C LEU A 450 14.53 -6.30 29.63
N ARG A 451 15.58 -5.77 28.97
CA ARG A 451 16.95 -6.23 29.18
C ARG A 451 17.40 -6.02 30.62
N GLN A 452 17.04 -4.88 31.21
CA GLN A 452 17.30 -4.60 32.62
C GLN A 452 16.54 -5.55 33.56
N ALA A 453 15.36 -6.02 33.16
CA ALA A 453 14.59 -7.04 33.87
C ALA A 453 15.08 -8.48 33.62
N GLY A 454 16.17 -8.67 32.86
CA GLY A 454 16.73 -9.99 32.56
C GLY A 454 16.00 -10.76 31.45
N VAL A 455 15.11 -10.11 30.71
CA VAL A 455 14.36 -10.73 29.61
C VAL A 455 15.20 -10.71 28.33
N ALA A 456 15.47 -11.88 27.75
CA ALA A 456 16.28 -12.03 26.54
C ALA A 456 15.55 -11.56 25.27
N SER A 457 16.32 -11.17 24.24
CA SER A 457 15.80 -10.77 22.92
C SER A 457 15.09 -11.88 22.16
N PRO A 458 14.14 -11.54 21.25
CA PRO A 458 13.73 -12.44 20.18
C PRO A 458 14.90 -12.75 19.22
N VAL A 459 14.85 -13.91 18.55
CA VAL A 459 15.92 -14.43 17.67
C VAL A 459 15.93 -13.71 16.31
N ALA A 460 17.13 -13.35 15.80
CA ALA A 460 17.32 -12.66 14.52
C ALA A 460 16.77 -13.39 13.27
N ALA A 461 16.56 -14.71 13.36
CA ALA A 461 16.01 -15.55 12.29
C ALA A 461 14.62 -15.08 11.79
N LEU A 462 13.84 -14.42 12.66
CA LEU A 462 12.50 -13.91 12.35
C LEU A 462 12.47 -12.82 11.26
N LEU A 463 13.62 -12.22 10.91
CA LEU A 463 13.72 -11.10 9.96
C LEU A 463 14.18 -11.50 8.55
N ALA A 464 14.73 -12.71 8.38
CA ALA A 464 15.39 -13.09 7.13
C ALA A 464 14.45 -13.14 5.92
N ALA A 465 13.22 -13.63 6.12
CA ALA A 465 12.22 -13.72 5.05
C ALA A 465 11.71 -12.34 4.61
N GLU A 466 11.52 -11.43 5.56
CA GLU A 466 11.08 -10.05 5.30
C GLU A 466 12.16 -9.24 4.55
N GLN A 467 13.42 -9.36 4.97
CA GLN A 467 14.54 -8.72 4.27
C GLN A 467 14.70 -9.22 2.82
N ARG A 468 14.48 -10.51 2.57
CA ARG A 468 14.47 -11.07 1.20
C ARG A 468 13.38 -10.41 0.36
N ALA A 469 12.14 -10.36 0.85
CA ALA A 469 11.02 -9.76 0.14
C ALA A 469 11.26 -8.28 -0.21
N ILE A 470 11.85 -7.49 0.70
CA ILE A 470 12.18 -6.08 0.44
C ILE A 470 13.25 -5.97 -0.65
N ARG A 471 14.27 -6.83 -0.64
CA ARG A 471 15.34 -6.86 -1.66
C ARG A 471 14.80 -7.22 -3.05
N ASP A 472 13.91 -8.20 -3.15
CA ASP A 472 13.31 -8.62 -4.42
C ASP A 472 12.43 -7.50 -5.01
N ALA A 473 11.66 -6.81 -4.17
CA ALA A 473 10.87 -5.66 -4.58
C ALA A 473 11.76 -4.51 -5.08
N LEU A 474 12.89 -4.26 -4.40
CA LEU A 474 13.86 -3.23 -4.80
C LEU A 474 14.48 -3.54 -6.17
N ALA A 475 14.91 -4.80 -6.39
CA ALA A 475 15.47 -5.23 -7.66
C ALA A 475 14.48 -5.07 -8.82
N THR A 476 13.20 -5.37 -8.58
CA THR A 476 12.11 -5.18 -9.56
C THR A 476 11.91 -3.71 -9.91
N THR A 477 11.86 -2.82 -8.92
CA THR A 477 11.73 -1.37 -9.14
C THR A 477 12.92 -0.81 -9.92
N GLN A 478 14.14 -1.23 -9.59
CA GLN A 478 15.36 -0.79 -10.29
C GLN A 478 15.40 -1.23 -11.76
N ARG A 479 14.88 -2.42 -12.08
CA ARG A 479 14.76 -2.89 -13.46
C ARG A 479 13.86 -1.96 -14.29
N ARG A 480 12.68 -1.62 -13.77
CA ARG A 480 11.75 -0.70 -14.45
C ARG A 480 12.34 0.70 -14.63
N LEU A 481 13.08 1.21 -13.65
CA LEU A 481 13.78 2.50 -13.78
C LEU A 481 14.79 2.49 -14.94
N ARG A 482 15.52 1.40 -15.13
CA ARG A 482 16.43 1.24 -16.28
C ARG A 482 15.68 1.16 -17.62
N GLU A 483 14.54 0.47 -17.64
CA GLU A 483 13.72 0.34 -18.86
C GLU A 483 13.09 1.67 -19.28
N ILE A 484 12.67 2.51 -18.33
CA ILE A 484 12.14 3.84 -18.62
C ILE A 484 13.28 4.76 -19.09
N GLY A 485 14.41 4.80 -18.38
CA GLY A 485 15.52 5.69 -18.73
C GLY A 485 15.31 7.13 -18.23
N GLU A 486 16.15 8.08 -18.64
CA GLU A 486 16.07 9.49 -18.23
C GLU A 486 15.51 10.37 -19.34
N ILE A 487 14.68 11.36 -18.98
CA ILE A 487 14.37 12.51 -19.87
C ILE A 487 15.24 13.67 -19.38
N ALA A 488 15.90 14.35 -20.32
CA ALA A 488 16.50 15.64 -20.03
C ALA A 488 15.39 16.58 -19.52
N PRO A 489 15.49 17.06 -18.28
CA PRO A 489 14.42 17.82 -17.68
C PRO A 489 14.15 19.05 -18.58
N GLY A 490 12.88 19.44 -18.76
CA GLY A 490 12.39 20.49 -19.66
C GLY A 490 12.48 20.23 -21.17
N THR A 491 12.53 18.96 -21.60
CA THR A 491 12.29 18.63 -23.02
C THR A 491 10.83 18.98 -23.38
N PRO A 492 10.59 19.91 -24.32
CA PRO A 492 9.24 20.26 -24.73
C PRO A 492 8.58 19.10 -25.49
N ALA A 493 7.28 18.90 -25.28
CA ALA A 493 6.51 17.95 -26.07
C ALA A 493 6.51 18.36 -27.54
N LEU A 494 6.51 17.38 -28.45
CA LEU A 494 6.27 17.67 -29.86
C LEU A 494 4.93 18.40 -30.04
N ALA A 495 4.91 19.38 -30.94
CA ALA A 495 3.73 20.16 -31.29
C ALA A 495 3.51 20.19 -32.81
N GLY A 496 2.29 20.56 -33.23
CA GLY A 496 1.93 20.74 -34.64
C GLY A 496 2.14 19.49 -35.50
N GLU A 497 2.68 19.69 -36.71
CA GLU A 497 2.89 18.64 -37.71
C GLU A 497 3.83 17.53 -37.22
N ALA A 498 4.87 17.86 -36.46
CA ALA A 498 5.80 16.87 -35.92
C ALA A 498 5.12 15.91 -34.93
N LYS A 499 4.19 16.43 -34.09
CA LYS A 499 3.38 15.59 -33.21
C LYS A 499 2.45 14.68 -34.02
N ALA A 500 1.81 15.22 -35.06
CA ALA A 500 0.92 14.46 -35.92
C ALA A 500 1.66 13.34 -36.67
N ALA A 501 2.83 13.63 -37.25
CA ALA A 501 3.69 12.65 -37.90
C ALA A 501 4.13 11.55 -36.92
N ARG A 502 4.47 11.93 -35.68
CA ARG A 502 4.84 10.97 -34.64
C ARG A 502 3.69 10.05 -34.24
N LEU A 503 2.50 10.60 -34.05
CA LEU A 503 1.29 9.82 -33.74
C LEU A 503 0.91 8.89 -34.89
N GLN A 504 1.09 9.32 -36.15
CA GLN A 504 0.88 8.47 -37.31
C GLN A 504 1.89 7.30 -37.34
N ALA A 505 3.18 7.58 -37.13
CA ALA A 505 4.22 6.55 -37.04
C ALA A 505 3.93 5.56 -35.90
N LEU A 506 3.44 6.05 -34.77
CA LEU A 506 3.01 5.21 -33.64
C LEU A 506 1.83 4.31 -34.02
N GLY A 507 0.84 4.83 -34.73
CA GLY A 507 -0.29 4.04 -35.23
C GLY A 507 0.16 2.92 -36.15
N VAL A 508 1.08 3.18 -37.07
CA VAL A 508 1.65 2.16 -37.97
C VAL A 508 2.45 1.11 -37.19
N LEU A 509 3.30 1.55 -36.24
CA LEU A 509 4.13 0.66 -35.41
C LEU A 509 3.28 -0.31 -34.57
N THR A 510 2.11 0.16 -34.10
CA THR A 510 1.26 -0.58 -33.16
C THR A 510 0.07 -1.29 -33.82
N ALA A 511 -0.15 -1.14 -35.13
CA ALA A 511 -1.33 -1.66 -35.81
C ALA A 511 -1.59 -3.15 -35.56
N ALA A 512 -0.55 -3.99 -35.60
CA ALA A 512 -0.67 -5.41 -35.28
C ALA A 512 -1.00 -5.68 -33.80
N CYS A 513 -0.53 -4.81 -32.90
CA CYS A 513 -0.72 -4.92 -31.45
C CYS A 513 -2.13 -4.50 -31.03
N GLN A 514 -2.74 -3.52 -31.71
CA GLN A 514 -4.06 -2.97 -31.39
C GLN A 514 -5.21 -3.98 -31.53
N LYS A 515 -4.98 -5.12 -32.19
CA LYS A 515 -5.93 -6.25 -32.24
C LYS A 515 -6.19 -6.86 -30.85
N CYS A 516 -5.27 -6.63 -29.90
CA CYS A 516 -5.29 -7.21 -28.57
C CYS A 516 -5.00 -6.17 -27.47
N HIS A 517 -4.25 -5.11 -27.78
CA HIS A 517 -3.89 -4.07 -26.82
C HIS A 517 -4.72 -2.82 -27.02
N VAL A 518 -5.15 -2.21 -25.92
CA VAL A 518 -5.77 -0.89 -25.93
C VAL A 518 -4.69 0.19 -25.92
N LEU A 519 -4.84 1.18 -26.79
CA LEU A 519 -3.98 2.35 -26.90
C LEU A 519 -4.75 3.57 -26.41
N ASP A 520 -4.21 4.31 -25.44
CA ASP A 520 -4.74 5.58 -24.94
C ASP A 520 -3.74 6.70 -25.26
N GLY A 521 -4.05 7.48 -26.29
CA GLY A 521 -3.09 8.44 -26.84
C GLY A 521 -1.77 7.77 -27.25
N PRO A 522 -0.61 8.21 -26.74
CA PRO A 522 0.68 7.59 -27.02
C PRO A 522 1.01 6.39 -26.11
N GLU A 523 0.15 6.06 -25.15
CA GLU A 523 0.39 5.02 -24.17
C GLU A 523 -0.29 3.71 -24.58
N MET A 524 0.52 2.68 -24.82
CA MET A 524 0.01 1.31 -24.89
C MET A 524 -0.29 0.88 -23.46
N LEU A 525 -1.58 0.74 -23.16
CA LEU A 525 -1.97 0.45 -21.81
C LEU A 525 -1.54 -0.99 -21.44
N PRO A 526 -0.98 -1.19 -20.23
CA PRO A 526 -0.50 -2.51 -19.84
C PRO A 526 -1.68 -3.46 -19.70
N VAL A 527 -1.63 -4.61 -20.37
CA VAL A 527 -2.58 -5.71 -20.11
C VAL A 527 -2.31 -6.22 -18.70
N ARG A 528 -3.11 -5.77 -17.75
CA ARG A 528 -3.04 -6.25 -16.38
C ARG A 528 -3.84 -7.55 -16.30
N PRO A 529 -3.28 -8.63 -15.72
CA PRO A 529 -4.12 -9.77 -15.37
C PRO A 529 -5.26 -9.24 -14.50
N ALA A 530 -6.49 -9.69 -14.78
CA ALA A 530 -7.67 -9.25 -14.04
C ALA A 530 -7.35 -9.32 -12.55
N SER A 531 -7.35 -8.17 -11.88
CA SER A 531 -7.11 -8.16 -10.44
C SER A 531 -8.21 -9.00 -9.81
N PRO A 532 -7.88 -9.93 -8.88
CA PRO A 532 -8.90 -10.80 -8.31
C PRO A 532 -10.07 -9.96 -7.79
N VAL A 533 -11.26 -10.17 -8.34
CA VAL A 533 -12.46 -9.54 -7.76
C VAL A 533 -12.61 -10.14 -6.37
N LEU A 534 -12.93 -9.29 -5.38
CA LEU A 534 -12.87 -9.70 -3.99
C LEU A 534 -11.46 -10.15 -3.59
N VAL A 535 -10.41 -9.36 -3.90
CA VAL A 535 -9.00 -9.65 -3.48
C VAL A 535 -8.84 -10.04 -2.02
N ARG A 536 -9.74 -9.58 -1.14
CA ARG A 536 -9.71 -9.93 0.29
C ARG A 536 -10.57 -11.12 0.62
N ALA A 537 -11.33 -11.68 -0.32
CA ALA A 537 -12.14 -12.84 -0.07
C ALA A 537 -11.30 -14.13 -0.02
N THR A 538 -11.65 -15.02 0.91
CA THR A 538 -11.10 -16.37 1.07
C THR A 538 -11.80 -17.39 0.17
N PHE A 539 -12.57 -16.92 -0.82
CA PHE A 539 -13.25 -17.78 -1.77
C PHE A 539 -12.27 -18.68 -2.52
N VAL A 540 -12.61 -19.97 -2.61
CA VAL A 540 -11.87 -20.99 -3.34
C VAL A 540 -12.80 -21.68 -4.34
N HIS A 541 -12.42 -21.76 -5.61
CA HIS A 541 -13.27 -22.29 -6.67
C HIS A 541 -13.50 -23.81 -6.52
N ALA A 542 -12.50 -24.60 -6.14
CA ALA A 542 -12.59 -26.08 -6.13
C ALA A 542 -13.84 -26.67 -5.46
N PRO A 543 -14.17 -26.36 -4.18
CA PRO A 543 -15.36 -26.95 -3.54
C PRO A 543 -16.67 -26.49 -4.18
N HIS A 544 -16.70 -25.33 -4.82
CA HIS A 544 -17.89 -24.78 -5.48
C HIS A 544 -18.08 -25.36 -6.88
N LEU A 545 -17.00 -25.61 -7.62
CA LEU A 545 -17.04 -26.22 -8.96
C LEU A 545 -17.47 -27.70 -8.95
N LEU A 546 -17.52 -28.34 -7.77
CA LEU A 546 -18.16 -29.65 -7.60
C LEU A 546 -19.69 -29.58 -7.66
N GLN A 547 -20.28 -28.40 -7.41
CA GLN A 547 -21.73 -28.21 -7.27
C GLN A 547 -22.31 -27.26 -8.32
N ALA A 548 -21.49 -26.49 -9.03
CA ALA A 548 -21.91 -25.49 -10.01
C ALA A 548 -20.90 -25.39 -11.17
N ASP A 549 -21.37 -24.91 -12.33
CA ASP A 549 -20.52 -24.49 -13.44
C ASP A 549 -20.10 -23.02 -13.30
N CYS A 550 -19.19 -22.58 -14.18
CA CYS A 550 -18.68 -21.21 -14.18
C CYS A 550 -19.81 -20.18 -14.36
N ALA A 551 -20.73 -20.46 -15.31
CA ALA A 551 -21.82 -19.55 -15.69
C ALA A 551 -22.85 -19.32 -14.58
N ARG A 552 -23.03 -20.27 -13.65
CA ARG A 552 -23.94 -20.09 -12.51
C ARG A 552 -23.52 -18.92 -11.61
N CYS A 553 -22.22 -18.72 -11.38
CA CYS A 553 -21.71 -17.56 -10.64
C CYS A 553 -21.37 -16.39 -11.57
N HIS A 554 -20.84 -16.69 -12.76
CA HIS A 554 -20.45 -15.69 -13.77
C HIS A 554 -21.51 -15.53 -14.87
N ALA A 555 -22.74 -15.19 -14.48
CA ALA A 555 -23.87 -15.14 -15.40
C ALA A 555 -23.61 -14.17 -16.57
N GLY A 556 -23.65 -14.68 -17.80
CA GLY A 556 -23.44 -13.90 -19.03
C GLY A 556 -21.98 -13.81 -19.51
N VAL A 557 -21.03 -14.44 -18.81
CA VAL A 557 -19.59 -14.38 -19.16
C VAL A 557 -19.26 -14.84 -20.57
N GLU A 558 -20.00 -15.82 -21.09
CA GLU A 558 -19.93 -16.32 -22.48
C GLU A 558 -19.99 -15.19 -23.53
N LYS A 559 -20.75 -14.14 -23.24
CA LYS A 559 -20.99 -13.00 -24.14
C LYS A 559 -20.09 -11.81 -23.83
N GLY A 560 -19.19 -11.95 -22.86
CA GLY A 560 -18.31 -10.87 -22.43
C GLY A 560 -17.33 -10.46 -23.53
N LYS A 561 -17.16 -9.15 -23.72
CA LYS A 561 -16.34 -8.57 -24.81
C LYS A 561 -15.05 -7.93 -24.34
N GLN A 562 -14.98 -7.56 -23.06
CA GLN A 562 -13.84 -6.87 -22.47
C GLN A 562 -13.44 -7.54 -21.17
N ALA A 563 -12.13 -7.56 -20.89
CA ALA A 563 -11.60 -8.07 -19.62
C ALA A 563 -12.11 -7.31 -18.37
N THR A 564 -12.71 -6.14 -18.55
CA THR A 564 -13.31 -5.31 -17.50
C THR A 564 -14.72 -5.78 -17.10
N GLU A 565 -15.37 -6.65 -17.88
CA GLU A 565 -16.71 -7.17 -17.61
C GLU A 565 -16.65 -8.37 -16.65
N LEU A 566 -16.93 -8.11 -15.37
CA LEU A 566 -16.80 -9.11 -14.30
C LEU A 566 -17.90 -10.19 -14.30
N ASN A 567 -19.04 -9.91 -14.93
CA ASN A 567 -20.19 -10.82 -15.09
C ASN A 567 -20.62 -11.53 -13.79
N PHE A 568 -20.59 -10.84 -12.64
CA PHE A 568 -20.82 -11.42 -11.32
C PHE A 568 -21.83 -10.58 -10.51
N LYS A 569 -22.81 -11.22 -9.84
CA LYS A 569 -23.91 -10.55 -9.11
C LYS A 569 -23.56 -10.09 -7.68
N GLY A 570 -22.32 -10.23 -7.26
CA GLY A 570 -21.89 -9.82 -5.92
C GLY A 570 -22.33 -10.77 -4.81
N VAL A 571 -22.68 -10.22 -3.64
CA VAL A 571 -22.97 -11.02 -2.44
C VAL A 571 -24.16 -11.96 -2.59
N GLU A 572 -25.10 -11.61 -3.47
CA GLU A 572 -26.31 -12.39 -3.71
C GLU A 572 -25.98 -13.83 -4.13
N SER A 573 -25.03 -14.01 -5.06
CA SER A 573 -24.57 -15.33 -5.49
C SER A 573 -24.01 -16.18 -4.35
N CYS A 574 -23.40 -15.56 -3.34
CA CYS A 574 -22.88 -16.27 -2.17
C CYS A 574 -24.02 -16.65 -1.20
N GLN A 575 -25.00 -15.75 -1.03
CA GLN A 575 -26.13 -15.90 -0.13
C GLN A 575 -27.17 -16.92 -0.60
N GLU A 576 -27.16 -17.29 -1.88
CA GLU A 576 -27.93 -18.42 -2.40
C GLU A 576 -27.63 -19.73 -1.64
N CYS A 577 -26.38 -19.91 -1.18
CA CYS A 577 -25.94 -21.10 -0.44
C CYS A 577 -25.53 -20.80 1.03
N HIS A 578 -24.89 -19.66 1.31
CA HIS A 578 -24.49 -19.22 2.65
C HIS A 578 -25.64 -18.49 3.37
N ARG A 579 -26.65 -19.24 3.79
CA ARG A 579 -27.82 -18.74 4.53
C ARG A 579 -27.90 -19.30 5.96
N PRO A 580 -28.61 -18.61 6.89
CA PRO A 580 -28.79 -19.09 8.26
C PRO A 580 -29.24 -20.56 8.31
N ARG A 581 -28.61 -21.36 9.18
CA ARG A 581 -28.83 -22.82 9.36
C ARG A 581 -28.38 -23.72 8.20
N SER A 582 -27.70 -23.18 7.18
CA SER A 582 -27.02 -23.99 6.15
C SER A 582 -25.51 -23.96 6.40
N VAL A 583 -24.78 -23.13 5.67
CA VAL A 583 -23.33 -22.92 5.85
C VAL A 583 -23.11 -21.67 6.71
N ARG A 584 -22.10 -21.68 7.59
CA ARG A 584 -21.72 -20.48 8.36
C ARG A 584 -21.46 -19.29 7.42
N GLN A 585 -21.86 -18.11 7.88
CA GLN A 585 -21.78 -16.85 7.15
C GLN A 585 -21.29 -15.75 8.10
N ASP A 586 -20.01 -15.78 8.45
CA ASP A 586 -19.36 -14.72 9.23
C ASP A 586 -18.35 -13.95 8.38
N CYS A 587 -17.96 -12.74 8.77
CA CYS A 587 -17.00 -11.93 8.03
C CYS A 587 -15.68 -12.66 7.66
N GLN A 588 -15.20 -13.59 8.50
CA GLN A 588 -13.93 -14.30 8.30
C GLN A 588 -14.06 -15.53 7.39
N SER A 589 -15.28 -16.05 7.23
CA SER A 589 -15.61 -17.10 6.27
C SER A 589 -15.43 -16.60 4.84
N CYS A 590 -15.74 -15.32 4.63
CA CYS A 590 -15.59 -14.65 3.36
C CYS A 590 -14.28 -13.91 3.23
N HIS A 591 -13.66 -13.35 4.28
CA HIS A 591 -12.49 -12.48 4.14
C HIS A 591 -11.26 -12.89 4.94
N ARG A 592 -10.12 -12.60 4.32
CA ARG A 592 -8.81 -12.60 4.94
C ARG A 592 -8.42 -11.16 5.31
N TYR A 593 -8.47 -10.85 6.59
CA TYR A 593 -8.16 -9.49 7.10
C TYR A 593 -6.67 -9.27 7.39
N HIS A 594 -5.87 -10.33 7.44
CA HIS A 594 -4.42 -10.25 7.65
C HIS A 594 -3.67 -11.12 6.62
N PRO A 595 -2.46 -10.74 6.19
CA PRO A 595 -1.61 -11.62 5.39
C PRO A 595 -1.40 -12.98 6.08
N ARG A 596 -1.01 -14.01 5.32
CA ARG A 596 -0.57 -15.29 5.92
C ARG A 596 0.58 -14.95 6.86
N ALA A 597 0.51 -15.42 8.10
CA ALA A 597 1.67 -15.38 8.97
C ALA A 597 2.81 -16.02 8.17
N MET A 598 3.84 -15.24 7.88
CA MET A 598 5.08 -15.80 7.35
C MET A 598 5.58 -16.73 8.46
N PRO A 599 5.81 -18.01 8.16
CA PRO A 599 6.18 -19.01 9.16
C PRO A 599 7.44 -18.61 9.93
#